data_AF-A0A6A0HPZ6-F1
#
_entry.id   AF-A0A6A0HPZ6-F1
#
_cell.length_a   1.000
_cell.length_b   1.000
_cell.length_c   1.000
_cell.angle_alpha   90.00
_cell.angle_beta   90.00
_cell.angle_gamma   90.00
#
_symmetry.space_group_name_H-M   'P 1'
#
loop_
_entity.id
_entity.type
_entity.pdbx_description
1 polymer ?
#
loop_
_entity_poly.entity_id
_entity_poly.type
_entity_poly.pdbx_seq_one_letter_code
_entity_poly.pdbx_strand_id
1 'polypeptide(L)'
;MTEPRETITVDANPLLAALRGGKTRLVLFSGEYTFITTERTTWEVKKYLPILAQKSEVDEYELFYAFDHFPIIAAPAIIYDDKRQSAESLIAHRNLKDIDILALA
;
A
#
# COMPACT_ATOMS: atom_id res chain seq x y z
N MET A 1 -10.11 -2.28 -27.04
CA MET A 1 -9.83 -1.30 -25.97
C MET A 1 -10.43 -1.88 -24.71
N THR A 2 -9.62 -2.30 -23.75
CA THR A 2 -10.11 -2.72 -22.43
C THR A 2 -10.62 -1.50 -21.68
N GLU A 3 -11.81 -1.60 -21.11
CA GLU A 3 -12.41 -0.60 -20.21
C GLU A 3 -11.38 -0.10 -19.17
N PRO A 4 -11.43 1.19 -18.76
CA PRO A 4 -10.56 1.69 -17.70
C PRO A 4 -10.85 0.93 -16.41
N ARG A 5 -9.84 0.23 -15.89
CA ARG A 5 -9.91 -0.42 -14.57
C ARG A 5 -10.00 0.65 -13.49
N GLU A 6 -10.96 0.52 -12.59
CA GLU A 6 -11.10 1.40 -11.43
C GLU A 6 -9.80 1.38 -10.61
N THR A 7 -9.34 2.56 -10.20
CA THR A 7 -8.13 2.72 -9.41
C THR A 7 -8.47 2.69 -7.92
N ILE A 8 -7.82 1.80 -7.17
CA ILE A 8 -8.03 1.65 -5.73
C ILE A 8 -6.75 2.02 -4.99
N THR A 9 -6.87 2.98 -4.07
CA THR A 9 -5.79 3.33 -3.14
C THR A 9 -5.66 2.29 -2.03
N VAL A 10 -4.44 1.83 -1.76
CA VAL A 10 -4.17 0.72 -0.82
C VAL A 10 -3.22 1.17 0.29
N ASP A 11 -3.67 1.04 1.53
CA ASP A 11 -2.87 1.28 2.73
C ASP A 11 -1.90 0.11 3.06
N ALA A 12 -0.99 0.30 4.01
CA ALA A 12 -0.02 -0.71 4.44
C ALA A 12 -0.68 -2.00 4.96
N ASN A 13 -1.81 -1.89 5.66
CA ASN A 13 -2.46 -3.04 6.30
C ASN A 13 -2.93 -4.12 5.32
N PRO A 14 -3.68 -3.80 4.24
CA PRO A 14 -3.99 -4.75 3.17
C PRO A 14 -2.74 -5.43 2.57
N LEU A 15 -1.65 -4.68 2.36
CA LEU A 15 -0.40 -5.21 1.79
C LEU A 15 0.26 -6.22 2.74
N LEU A 16 0.38 -5.87 4.03
CA LEU A 16 0.86 -6.76 5.08
C LEU A 16 -0.02 -8.00 5.25
N ALA A 17 -1.34 -7.86 5.09
CA ALA A 17 -2.27 -8.99 5.14
C ALA A 17 -2.07 -9.93 3.95
N ALA A 18 -1.80 -9.41 2.75
CA ALA A 18 -1.49 -10.23 1.58
C ALA A 18 -0.19 -11.03 1.77
N LEU A 19 0.86 -10.40 2.30
CA LEU A 19 2.14 -11.05 2.61
C LEU A 19 2.00 -12.17 3.66
N ARG A 20 1.07 -12.04 4.60
CA ARG A 20 0.71 -13.11 5.56
C ARG A 20 -0.05 -14.29 4.95
N GLY A 21 -0.26 -14.31 3.64
CA GLY A 21 -1.15 -15.30 3.01
C GLY A 21 -2.63 -15.03 3.33
N GLY A 22 -3.01 -13.78 3.59
CA GLY A 22 -4.39 -13.35 3.77
C GLY A 22 -5.17 -13.24 2.45
N LYS A 23 -6.50 -13.14 2.53
CA LYS A 23 -7.40 -13.11 1.35
C LYS A 23 -7.19 -11.89 0.45
N THR A 24 -6.61 -10.80 0.96
CA THR A 24 -6.29 -9.60 0.18
C THR A 24 -5.44 -9.90 -1.05
N ARG A 25 -4.57 -10.92 -1.00
CA ARG A 25 -3.79 -11.34 -2.18
C ARG A 25 -4.67 -11.77 -3.35
N LEU A 26 -5.86 -12.34 -3.10
CA LEU A 26 -6.76 -12.77 -4.17
C LEU A 26 -7.30 -11.57 -4.96
N VAL A 27 -7.54 -10.46 -4.25
CA VAL A 27 -8.04 -9.21 -4.85
C VAL A 27 -6.91 -8.44 -5.52
N LEU A 28 -5.74 -8.33 -4.87
CA LEU A 28 -4.57 -7.65 -5.45
C LEU A 28 -4.14 -8.26 -6.79
N PHE A 29 -4.19 -9.58 -6.90
CA PHE A 29 -3.76 -10.32 -8.09
C PHE A 29 -4.90 -10.72 -9.03
N SER A 30 -6.15 -10.27 -8.79
CA SER A 30 -7.28 -10.60 -9.69
C SER A 30 -7.16 -9.93 -11.05
N GLY A 31 -6.45 -8.79 -11.12
CA GLY A 31 -6.37 -7.95 -12.32
C GLY A 31 -7.66 -7.19 -12.62
N GLU A 32 -8.64 -7.16 -11.71
CA GLU A 32 -9.89 -6.41 -11.89
C GLU A 32 -9.70 -4.91 -11.71
N TYR A 33 -8.76 -4.52 -10.84
CA TYR A 33 -8.49 -3.14 -10.45
C TYR A 33 -7.04 -2.73 -10.76
N THR A 34 -6.81 -1.42 -10.85
CA THR A 34 -5.46 -0.85 -10.76
C THR A 34 -5.21 -0.45 -9.32
N PHE A 35 -4.25 -1.07 -8.64
CA PHE A 35 -3.90 -0.68 -7.27
C PHE A 35 -2.82 0.40 -7.28
N ILE A 36 -3.02 1.42 -6.44
CA ILE A 36 -2.05 2.49 -6.21
C ILE A 36 -1.84 2.67 -4.70
N THR A 37 -0.63 3.04 -4.31
CA THR A 37 -0.27 3.40 -2.94
C THR A 37 0.75 4.53 -2.96
N THR A 38 1.14 5.07 -1.81
CA THR A 38 2.22 6.07 -1.76
C THR A 38 3.57 5.38 -1.62
N GLU A 39 4.64 5.98 -2.14
CA GLU A 39 6.01 5.53 -1.84
C GLU A 39 6.23 5.43 -0.32
N ARG A 40 5.72 6.40 0.45
CA ARG A 40 5.77 6.36 1.92
C ARG A 40 5.14 5.10 2.51
N THR A 41 3.97 4.71 2.05
CA THR A 41 3.29 3.48 2.49
C THR A 41 4.16 2.25 2.18
N THR A 42 4.85 2.22 1.02
CA THR A 42 5.80 1.13 0.73
C THR A 42 6.97 1.09 1.71
N TRP A 43 7.51 2.23 2.13
CA TRP A 43 8.54 2.32 3.17
C TRP A 43 8.04 1.80 4.51
N GLU A 44 6.80 2.12 4.87
CA GLU A 44 6.18 1.61 6.10
C GLU A 44 6.02 0.09 6.05
N VAL A 45 5.52 -0.47 4.95
CA VAL A 45 5.44 -1.94 4.77
C VAL A 45 6.82 -2.58 4.91
N LYS A 46 7.83 -2.05 4.22
CA LYS A 46 9.23 -2.55 4.28
C LYS A 46 9.80 -2.56 5.70
N LYS A 47 9.45 -1.58 6.55
CA LYS A 47 9.84 -1.57 7.98
C LYS A 47 9.21 -2.70 8.79
N TYR A 48 8.06 -3.21 8.39
CA TYR A 48 7.37 -4.29 9.08
C TYR A 48 7.76 -5.69 8.58
N LEU A 49 8.43 -5.81 7.42
CA LEU A 49 8.83 -7.11 6.86
C LEU A 49 9.76 -7.93 7.76
N PRO A 50 10.78 -7.36 8.43
CA PRO A 50 11.64 -8.15 9.33
C PRO A 50 10.86 -8.72 10.53
N ILE A 51 9.92 -7.94 11.07
CA ILE A 51 9.06 -8.37 12.18
C ILE A 51 8.10 -9.47 11.68
N LEU A 52 7.61 -9.35 10.45
CA LEU A 52 6.76 -10.35 9.85
C LEU A 52 7.52 -11.67 9.63
N ALA A 53 8.73 -11.60 9.05
CA ALA A 53 9.63 -12.74 8.83
C ALA A 53 9.84 -13.54 10.12
N GLN A 54 10.18 -12.85 11.21
CA GLN A 54 10.39 -13.45 12.53
C GLN A 54 9.13 -14.17 13.04
N LYS A 55 7.94 -13.58 12.84
CA LYS A 55 6.67 -14.13 13.34
C LYS A 55 6.13 -15.29 12.51
N SER A 56 6.44 -15.32 11.22
CA SER A 56 5.96 -16.36 10.30
C SER A 56 6.98 -17.46 10.03
N GLU A 57 8.19 -17.37 10.61
CA GLU A 57 9.31 -18.29 10.32
C GLU A 57 9.60 -18.37 8.81
N VAL A 58 9.42 -17.23 8.11
CA VAL A 58 9.71 -17.08 6.67
C VAL A 58 10.98 -16.25 6.53
N ASP A 59 11.77 -16.55 5.51
CA ASP A 59 12.97 -15.79 5.22
C ASP A 59 12.62 -14.32 4.87
N GLU A 60 13.37 -13.38 5.45
CA GLU A 60 13.14 -11.95 5.24
C GLU A 60 13.26 -11.57 3.76
N TYR A 61 14.24 -12.12 3.05
CA TYR A 61 14.45 -11.87 1.63
C TYR A 61 13.26 -12.34 0.79
N GLU A 62 12.64 -13.47 1.13
CA GLU A 62 11.42 -13.93 0.46
C GLU A 62 10.26 -12.94 0.61
N LEU A 63 10.10 -12.32 1.78
CA LEU A 63 9.06 -11.32 1.99
C LEU A 63 9.33 -10.01 1.22
N PHE A 64 10.59 -9.56 1.18
CA PHE A 64 10.97 -8.41 0.36
C PHE A 64 10.75 -8.70 -1.13
N TYR A 65 11.20 -9.87 -1.60
CA TYR A 65 11.01 -10.31 -2.97
C TYR A 65 9.52 -10.38 -3.34
N ALA A 66 8.69 -10.97 -2.47
CA ALA A 66 7.24 -11.03 -2.68
C ALA A 66 6.62 -9.63 -2.74
N PHE A 67 7.00 -8.72 -1.84
CA PHE A 67 6.47 -7.36 -1.81
C PHE A 67 6.85 -6.55 -3.05
N ASP A 68 8.09 -6.63 -3.50
CA ASP A 68 8.56 -5.92 -4.71
C ASP A 68 7.85 -6.42 -6.00
N HIS A 69 7.21 -7.59 -5.96
CA HIS A 69 6.42 -8.15 -7.06
C HIS A 69 4.91 -7.95 -6.92
N PHE A 70 4.44 -7.18 -5.94
CA PHE A 70 3.03 -6.84 -5.85
C PHE A 70 2.59 -6.01 -7.07
N PRO A 71 1.42 -6.29 -7.67
CA PRO A 71 0.89 -5.55 -8.83
C PRO A 71 0.30 -4.21 -8.38
N ILE A 72 1.12 -3.35 -7.78
CA ILE A 72 0.73 -2.06 -7.21
C ILE A 72 1.68 -0.95 -7.66
N ILE A 73 1.12 0.23 -7.93
CA ILE A 73 1.88 1.42 -8.31
C ILE A 73 2.23 2.19 -7.04
N ALA A 74 3.53 2.44 -6.80
CA ALA A 74 3.99 3.34 -5.76
C ALA A 74 4.06 4.77 -6.30
N ALA A 75 3.12 5.62 -5.90
CA ALA A 75 3.03 7.01 -6.33
C ALA A 75 3.99 7.90 -5.52
N PRO A 76 4.84 8.71 -6.18
CA PRO A 76 5.66 9.71 -5.50
C PRO A 76 4.79 10.86 -4.99
N ALA A 77 5.25 11.55 -3.95
CA ALA A 77 4.50 12.62 -3.28
C ALA A 77 3.99 13.71 -4.22
N ILE A 78 4.76 14.03 -5.27
CA ILE A 78 4.39 15.04 -6.28
C ILE A 78 3.03 14.77 -6.97
N ILE A 79 2.54 13.54 -6.94
CA ILE A 79 1.24 13.16 -7.53
C ILE A 79 0.05 13.62 -6.69
N TYR A 80 0.23 13.83 -5.39
CA TYR A 80 -0.86 14.10 -4.44
C TYR A 80 -0.57 15.25 -3.46
N ASP A 81 0.56 15.93 -3.60
CA ASP A 81 0.99 17.00 -2.68
C ASP A 81 0.00 18.20 -2.67
N ASP A 82 -0.64 18.47 -3.80
CA ASP A 82 -1.68 19.51 -3.96
C ASP A 82 -2.92 19.25 -3.09
N LYS A 83 -3.22 17.97 -2.81
CA LYS A 83 -4.36 17.54 -1.98
C LYS A 83 -3.99 17.33 -0.51
N ARG A 84 -2.70 17.38 -0.17
CA ARG A 84 -2.20 17.02 1.16
C ARG A 84 -2.75 17.91 2.27
N GLN A 85 -2.85 19.22 2.03
CA GLN A 85 -3.41 20.16 3.00
C GLN A 85 -4.90 19.89 3.28
N SER A 86 -5.66 19.54 2.24
CA SER A 86 -7.06 19.14 2.39
C SER A 86 -7.20 17.85 3.18
N ALA A 87 -6.36 16.84 2.89
CA ALA A 87 -6.32 15.59 3.64
C ALA A 87 -5.97 15.80 5.13
N GLU A 88 -4.99 16.65 5.43
CA GLU A 88 -4.63 17.01 6.80
C GLU A 88 -5.79 17.67 7.55
N SER A 89 -6.54 18.54 6.87
CA SER A 89 -7.73 19.19 7.45
C SER A 89 -8.85 18.18 7.73
N LEU A 90 -9.05 17.21 6.83
CA LEU A 90 -10.07 16.16 6.98
C LEU A 90 -9.77 15.18 8.10
N ILE A 91 -8.50 14.81 8.29
CA ILE A 91 -8.13 13.83 9.31
C ILE A 91 -8.15 14.39 10.73
N ALA A 92 -8.23 15.72 10.89
CA ALA A 92 -8.37 16.42 12.17
C ALA A 92 -7.43 15.88 13.27
N HIS A 93 -6.16 15.65 12.92
CA HIS A 93 -5.09 15.14 13.80
C HIS A 93 -5.28 13.72 14.36
N ARG A 94 -6.15 12.87 13.80
CA ARG A 94 -6.34 11.49 14.27
C ARG A 94 -5.09 10.62 14.08
N ASN A 95 -4.63 10.48 12.84
CA ASN A 95 -3.41 9.75 12.51
C ASN A 95 -2.67 10.46 11.38
N LEU A 96 -1.61 11.19 11.74
CA LEU A 96 -0.83 11.96 10.78
C LEU A 96 -0.15 11.10 9.70
N LYS A 97 -0.03 9.79 9.91
CA LYS A 97 0.53 8.86 8.91
C LYS A 97 -0.43 8.58 7.77
N ASP A 98 -1.74 8.73 7.99
CA ASP A 98 -2.76 8.44 6.98
C ASP A 98 -3.04 9.65 6.08
N ILE A 99 -2.34 10.79 6.29
CA ILE A 99 -2.50 11.98 5.45
C ILE A 99 -2.12 11.68 4.00
N ASP A 100 -1.00 10.99 3.79
CA ASP A 100 -0.48 10.74 2.44
C ASP A 100 -1.39 9.78 1.66
N ILE A 101 -1.90 8.73 2.32
CA ILE A 101 -2.82 7.78 1.68
C ILE A 101 -4.19 8.43 1.42
N LEU A 102 -4.65 9.32 2.30
CA LEU A 102 -5.89 10.08 2.11
C LEU A 102 -5.77 11.14 1.02
N ALA A 103 -4.61 11.78 0.86
CA ALA A 103 -4.36 12.75 -0.19
C ALA A 103 -4.31 12.09 -1.58
N LEU A 104 -3.84 10.84 -1.65
CA LEU A 104 -3.79 10.06 -2.88
C LEU A 104 -5.18 9.54 -3.33
N ALA A 105 -6.09 9.27 -2.39
CA ALA A 105 -7.45 8.82 -2.66
C ALA A 105 -8.35 9.93 -3.24
#